data_AF-A0A7H4MXM3-F1
#
_entry.id   AF-A0A7H4MXM3-F1
#
_cell.length_a   1.000
_cell.length_b   1.000
_cell.length_c   1.000
_cell.angle_alpha   90.00
_cell.angle_beta   90.00
_cell.angle_gamma   90.00
#
_symmetry.space_group_name_H-M   'P 1'
#
loop_
_entity.id
_entity.type
_entity.pdbx_description
1 polymer ?
#
loop_
_entity_poly.entity_id
_entity_poly.type
_entity_poly.pdbx_seq_one_letter_code
_entity_poly.pdbx_strand_id
1 'polypeptide(L)'
;MNVLRRKWQGLPRGIVVVMTALAIYVPLLFIVVQSFLSAPFFARTKSFSLEAFAFIFSDPDFYLALKSGFILAFGLVAIAIPLGGILAFLMVRTDLPGRRFIEPLILVPIFVSPMVLGFGYVVAAGRWASFRSGPSS
;
A
#
# COMPACT_ATOMS: atom_id res chain seq x y z
N MET A 1 -2.92 -45.37 18.54
CA MET A 1 -3.31 -44.26 19.46
C MET A 1 -2.66 -42.90 19.13
N ASN A 2 -1.72 -42.78 18.18
CA ASN A 2 -1.05 -41.49 17.86
C ASN A 2 -1.76 -40.62 16.80
N VAL A 3 -2.72 -41.16 16.07
CA VAL A 3 -3.41 -40.47 14.95
C VAL A 3 -4.51 -39.53 15.46
N LEU A 4 -5.24 -39.90 16.52
CA LEU A 4 -6.25 -39.05 17.14
C LEU A 4 -5.61 -37.77 17.75
N ARG A 5 -4.47 -37.90 18.41
CA ARG A 5 -3.79 -36.76 19.06
C ARG A 5 -3.26 -35.73 18.03
N ARG A 6 -2.82 -36.17 16.84
CA ARG A 6 -2.43 -35.28 15.73
C ARG A 6 -3.62 -34.54 15.11
N LYS A 7 -4.78 -35.20 14.93
CA LYS A 7 -6.00 -34.52 14.44
C LYS A 7 -6.47 -33.44 15.41
N TRP A 8 -6.46 -33.71 16.72
CA TRP A 8 -6.84 -32.74 17.75
C TRP A 8 -5.89 -31.53 17.86
N GLN A 9 -4.61 -31.69 17.47
CA GLN A 9 -3.65 -30.58 17.37
C GLN A 9 -3.75 -29.81 16.03
N GLY A 10 -4.32 -30.40 14.98
CA GLY A 10 -4.56 -29.76 13.68
C GLY A 10 -5.88 -28.97 13.62
N LEU A 11 -6.88 -29.36 14.42
CA LEU A 11 -8.16 -28.65 14.57
C LEU A 11 -8.02 -27.16 14.92
N PRO A 12 -7.24 -26.76 15.94
CA PRO A 12 -7.10 -25.34 16.28
C PRO A 12 -6.42 -24.54 15.15
N ARG A 13 -5.47 -25.16 14.43
CA ARG A 13 -4.81 -24.53 13.27
C ARG A 13 -5.79 -24.33 12.11
N GLY A 14 -6.62 -25.34 11.83
CA GLY A 14 -7.66 -25.24 10.81
C GLY A 14 -8.68 -24.13 11.13
N ILE A 15 -9.11 -24.03 12.39
CA ILE A 15 -10.02 -22.97 12.84
C ILE A 15 -9.40 -21.59 12.67
N VAL A 16 -8.14 -21.39 13.10
CA VAL A 16 -7.45 -20.11 12.93
C VAL A 16 -7.33 -19.75 11.45
N VAL A 17 -6.93 -20.68 10.58
CA VAL A 17 -6.84 -20.45 9.14
C VAL A 17 -8.19 -20.06 8.55
N VAL A 18 -9.28 -20.77 8.90
CA VAL A 18 -10.62 -20.45 8.42
C VAL A 18 -11.08 -19.09 8.93
N MET A 19 -10.86 -18.77 10.20
CA MET A 19 -11.21 -17.47 10.77
C MET A 19 -10.45 -16.32 10.11
N THR A 20 -9.14 -16.46 9.91
CA THR A 20 -8.32 -15.48 9.20
C THR A 20 -8.75 -15.36 7.74
N ALA A 21 -9.01 -16.48 7.07
CA ALA A 21 -9.51 -16.48 5.70
C ALA A 21 -10.85 -15.74 5.61
N LEU A 22 -11.81 -16.03 6.50
CA LEU A 22 -13.08 -15.33 6.54
C LEU A 22 -12.90 -13.83 6.80
N ALA A 23 -12.06 -13.44 7.76
CA ALA A 23 -11.79 -12.04 8.07
C ALA A 23 -11.21 -11.26 6.87
N ILE A 24 -10.44 -11.91 6.00
CA ILE A 24 -9.84 -11.30 4.81
C ILE A 24 -10.79 -11.38 3.61
N TYR A 25 -11.35 -12.55 3.32
CA TYR A 25 -12.12 -12.79 2.11
C TYR A 25 -13.54 -12.23 2.18
N VAL A 26 -14.16 -12.16 3.37
CA VAL A 26 -15.49 -11.56 3.50
C VAL A 26 -15.50 -10.10 3.01
N PRO A 27 -14.67 -9.16 3.53
CA PRO A 27 -14.67 -7.79 3.03
C PRO A 27 -14.26 -7.70 1.55
N LEU A 28 -13.34 -8.56 1.08
CA LEU A 28 -12.98 -8.62 -0.34
C LEU A 28 -14.17 -9.05 -1.22
N LEU A 29 -14.92 -10.06 -0.80
CA LEU A 29 -16.13 -10.50 -1.50
C LEU A 29 -17.18 -9.39 -1.52
N PHE A 30 -17.33 -8.63 -0.43
CA PHE A 30 -18.19 -7.45 -0.40
C PHE A 30 -17.78 -6.41 -1.45
N ILE A 31 -16.48 -6.09 -1.56
CA ILE A 31 -15.97 -5.16 -2.57
C ILE A 31 -16.23 -5.69 -3.99
N VAL A 32 -15.96 -6.97 -4.23
CA VAL A 32 -16.18 -7.59 -5.54
C VAL A 32 -17.65 -7.56 -5.92
N VAL A 33 -18.54 -7.99 -5.03
CA VAL A 33 -20.00 -7.95 -5.26
C VAL A 33 -20.46 -6.51 -5.52
N GLN A 34 -19.99 -5.55 -4.73
CA GLN A 34 -20.30 -4.13 -4.93
C GLN A 34 -19.82 -3.62 -6.30
N SER A 35 -18.68 -4.08 -6.79
CA SER A 35 -18.16 -3.70 -8.12
C SER A 35 -19.08 -4.09 -9.28
N PHE A 36 -19.99 -5.05 -9.08
CA PHE A 36 -21.00 -5.46 -10.08
C PHE A 36 -22.38 -4.80 -9.87
N LEU A 37 -22.54 -3.96 -8.84
CA LEU A 37 -23.78 -3.21 -8.59
C LEU A 37 -23.67 -1.81 -9.20
N SER A 38 -24.71 -1.41 -9.93
CA SER A 38 -24.81 -0.11 -10.65
C SER A 38 -24.89 1.10 -9.72
N ALA A 39 -25.14 0.91 -8.43
CA ALA A 39 -25.41 2.00 -7.49
C ALA A 39 -24.91 1.69 -6.07
N PRO A 40 -24.62 2.72 -5.25
CA PRO A 40 -24.29 2.57 -3.84
C PRO A 40 -25.38 1.78 -3.10
N PHE A 41 -25.01 1.05 -2.04
CA PHE A 41 -25.93 0.19 -1.25
C PHE A 41 -27.23 0.88 -0.78
N PHE A 42 -27.30 2.21 -0.81
CA PHE A 42 -28.43 3.04 -0.39
C PHE A 42 -29.43 3.39 -1.52
N ALA A 43 -29.16 3.01 -2.78
CA ALA A 43 -30.06 3.28 -3.90
C ALA A 43 -31.16 2.21 -4.03
N ARG A 44 -32.41 2.66 -4.22
CA ARG A 44 -33.64 1.83 -4.21
C ARG A 44 -33.75 0.86 -5.41
N THR A 45 -32.96 1.05 -6.46
CA THR A 45 -33.03 0.26 -7.70
C THR A 45 -31.72 -0.52 -7.87
N LYS A 46 -31.68 -1.75 -7.37
CA LYS A 46 -30.54 -2.67 -7.56
C LYS A 46 -30.72 -3.40 -8.89
N SER A 47 -30.05 -2.96 -9.95
CA SER A 47 -29.78 -3.79 -11.12
C SER A 47 -28.35 -4.34 -11.02
N PHE A 48 -28.15 -5.58 -11.46
CA PHE A 48 -26.81 -6.03 -11.83
C PHE A 48 -26.46 -5.30 -13.12
N SER A 49 -25.37 -4.53 -13.14
CA SER A 49 -24.90 -3.91 -14.37
C SER A 49 -23.38 -3.95 -14.48
N LEU A 50 -22.93 -4.04 -15.73
CA LEU A 50 -21.53 -3.87 -16.12
C LEU A 50 -21.24 -2.41 -16.50
N GLU A 51 -22.18 -1.50 -16.25
CA GLU A 51 -22.05 -0.08 -16.61
C GLU A 51 -20.93 0.60 -15.83
N ALA A 52 -20.70 0.22 -14.57
CA ALA A 52 -19.56 0.72 -13.80
C ALA A 52 -18.22 0.35 -14.43
N PHE A 53 -18.08 -0.87 -14.96
CA PHE A 53 -16.89 -1.29 -15.69
C PHE A 53 -16.77 -0.54 -17.02
N ALA A 54 -17.85 -0.45 -17.80
CA ALA A 54 -17.85 0.29 -19.06
C ALA A 54 -17.48 1.78 -18.87
N PHE A 55 -18.01 2.41 -17.81
CA PHE A 55 -17.68 3.78 -17.43
C PHE A 55 -16.19 3.95 -17.13
N ILE A 56 -15.63 3.10 -16.25
CA ILE A 56 -14.20 3.13 -15.90
C ILE A 56 -13.29 2.92 -17.12
N PHE A 57 -13.63 1.97 -17.99
CA PHE A 57 -12.84 1.69 -19.19
C PHE A 57 -13.00 2.73 -20.30
N SER A 58 -14.07 3.53 -20.26
CA SER A 58 -14.29 4.67 -21.17
C SER A 58 -13.69 5.98 -20.65
N ASP A 59 -13.30 6.03 -19.38
CA ASP A 59 -12.78 7.22 -18.72
C ASP A 59 -11.27 7.40 -19.00
N PRO A 60 -10.85 8.47 -19.70
CA PRO A 60 -9.44 8.76 -19.91
C PRO A 60 -8.66 9.01 -18.60
N ASP A 61 -9.31 9.53 -17.56
CA ASP A 61 -8.67 9.84 -16.29
C ASP A 61 -8.26 8.55 -15.54
N PHE A 62 -9.01 7.46 -15.73
CA PHE A 62 -8.64 6.15 -15.20
C PHE A 62 -7.29 5.68 -15.76
N TYR A 63 -7.09 5.76 -17.08
CA TYR A 63 -5.82 5.36 -17.70
C TYR A 63 -4.68 6.31 -17.33
N LEU A 64 -4.97 7.61 -17.19
CA LEU A 64 -3.99 8.58 -16.72
C LEU A 64 -3.54 8.25 -15.29
N ALA A 65 -4.48 7.99 -14.38
CA ALA A 65 -4.20 7.61 -13.00
C ALA A 65 -3.44 6.28 -12.93
N LEU A 66 -3.85 5.28 -13.72
CA LEU A 66 -3.20 3.97 -13.80
C LEU A 66 -1.75 4.10 -14.27
N LYS A 67 -1.52 4.80 -15.40
CA LYS A 67 -0.19 5.01 -15.96
C LYS A 67 0.70 5.79 -15.00
N SER A 68 0.18 6.87 -14.42
CA SER A 68 0.92 7.71 -13.48
C SER A 68 1.28 6.93 -12.21
N GLY A 69 0.34 6.18 -11.64
CA GLY A 69 0.58 5.31 -10.48
C GLY A 69 1.61 4.23 -10.79
N PHE A 70 1.53 3.61 -11.96
CA PHE A 70 2.49 2.59 -12.39
C PHE A 70 3.90 3.15 -12.55
N ILE A 71 4.06 4.31 -13.22
CA ILE A 71 5.35 4.99 -13.38
C ILE A 71 5.92 5.38 -12.01
N LEU A 72 5.09 5.93 -11.12
CA LEU A 72 5.52 6.29 -9.76
C LEU A 72 5.96 5.06 -8.96
N ALA A 73 5.16 3.99 -8.94
CA ALA A 73 5.49 2.77 -8.23
C ALA A 73 6.78 2.13 -8.74
N PHE A 74 6.93 2.03 -10.07
CA PHE A 74 8.12 1.48 -10.68
C PHE A 74 9.36 2.33 -10.40
N GLY A 75 9.25 3.67 -10.52
CA GLY A 75 10.33 4.59 -10.19
C GLY A 75 10.76 4.49 -8.72
N LEU A 76 9.80 4.38 -7.80
CA LEU A 76 10.08 4.17 -6.38
C LEU A 76 10.81 2.85 -6.14
N VAL A 77 10.35 1.75 -6.74
CA VAL A 77 10.98 0.43 -6.60
C VAL A 77 12.39 0.42 -7.17
N ALA A 78 12.59 1.00 -8.36
CA ALA A 78 13.88 1.06 -9.03
C ALA A 78 14.94 1.82 -8.23
N ILE A 79 14.53 2.78 -7.39
CA ILE A 79 15.44 3.53 -6.51
C ILE A 79 15.57 2.86 -5.14
N ALA A 80 14.46 2.43 -4.54
CA ALA A 80 14.41 1.89 -3.19
C ALA A 80 15.14 0.54 -3.08
N ILE A 81 15.02 -0.34 -4.08
CA ILE A 81 15.66 -1.66 -4.05
C ILE A 81 17.18 -1.55 -4.06
N PRO A 82 17.83 -0.85 -5.01
CA PRO A 82 19.29 -0.73 -5.01
C PRO A 82 19.81 -0.02 -3.77
N LEU A 83 19.19 1.10 -3.36
CA LEU A 83 19.64 1.84 -2.18
C LEU A 83 19.48 1.01 -0.90
N GLY A 84 18.31 0.40 -0.69
CA GLY A 84 18.06 -0.47 0.45
C GLY A 84 18.97 -1.71 0.44
N GLY A 85 19.19 -2.29 -0.73
CA GLY A 85 20.08 -3.44 -0.92
C GLY A 85 21.54 -3.12 -0.61
N ILE A 86 22.06 -2.00 -1.12
CA ILE A 86 23.43 -1.53 -0.83
C ILE A 86 23.58 -1.23 0.67
N LEU A 87 22.63 -0.51 1.27
CA LEU A 87 22.65 -0.20 2.70
C LEU A 87 22.61 -1.48 3.55
N ALA A 88 21.72 -2.42 3.23
CA ALA A 88 21.63 -3.70 3.93
C ALA A 88 22.91 -4.54 3.77
N PHE A 89 23.49 -4.57 2.56
CA PHE A 89 24.73 -5.28 2.30
C PHE A 89 25.89 -4.71 3.12
N LEU A 90 26.06 -3.37 3.09
CA LEU A 90 27.07 -2.68 3.87
C LEU A 90 26.90 -2.99 5.37
N MET A 91 25.69 -2.84 5.91
CA MET A 91 25.43 -3.05 7.34
C MET A 91 25.71 -4.48 7.84
N VAL A 92 25.52 -5.48 6.98
CA VAL A 92 25.71 -6.90 7.34
C VAL A 92 27.13 -7.37 7.06
N ARG A 93 27.76 -6.90 5.98
CA ARG A 93 29.06 -7.41 5.50
C ARG A 93 30.24 -6.51 5.82
N THR A 94 30.02 -5.26 6.17
CA THR A 94 31.08 -4.29 6.46
C THR A 94 30.98 -3.84 7.92
N ASP A 95 32.11 -3.81 8.62
CA ASP A 95 32.20 -3.16 9.93
C ASP A 95 32.15 -1.64 9.76
N LEU A 96 30.95 -1.09 9.52
CA LEU A 96 30.79 0.36 9.33
C LEU A 96 31.16 1.11 10.62
N PRO A 97 32.13 2.03 10.56
CA PRO A 97 32.39 2.92 11.68
C PRO A 97 31.14 3.80 11.89
N GLY A 98 30.51 3.69 13.06
CA GLY A 98 29.29 4.44 13.39
C GLY A 98 27.97 3.70 13.14
N ARG A 99 28.00 2.38 12.87
CA ARG A 99 26.82 1.51 12.75
C ARG A 99 25.71 1.79 13.78
N ARG A 100 26.08 1.98 15.05
CA ARG A 100 25.16 2.25 16.17
C ARG A 100 24.35 3.54 16.03
N PHE A 101 24.83 4.52 15.25
CA PHE A 101 24.10 5.75 14.94
C PHE A 101 23.25 5.61 13.67
N ILE A 102 23.67 4.78 12.71
CA ILE A 102 22.99 4.58 11.44
C ILE A 102 21.73 3.72 11.63
N GLU A 103 21.79 2.65 12.45
CA GLU A 103 20.65 1.76 12.73
C GLU A 103 19.38 2.52 13.16
N PRO A 104 19.40 3.38 14.20
CA PRO A 104 18.20 4.12 14.59
C PRO A 104 17.75 5.09 13.51
N LEU A 105 18.66 5.73 12.77
CA LEU A 105 18.33 6.69 11.71
C LEU A 105 17.53 6.05 10.57
N ILE A 106 17.85 4.80 10.22
CA ILE A 106 17.10 4.01 9.22
C ILE A 106 15.70 3.65 9.74
N LEU A 107 15.55 3.47 11.06
CA LEU A 107 14.28 3.13 11.68
C LEU A 107 13.39 4.35 11.95
N VAL A 108 13.94 5.56 12.08
CA VAL A 108 13.18 6.80 12.33
C VAL A 108 11.96 6.94 11.40
N PRO A 109 12.08 6.83 10.07
CA PRO A 109 10.95 7.03 9.16
C PRO A 109 9.81 6.04 9.37
N ILE A 110 10.11 4.83 9.88
CA ILE A 110 9.11 3.79 10.15
C ILE A 110 8.27 4.16 11.38
N PHE A 111 8.87 4.86 12.34
CA PHE A 111 8.18 5.35 13.53
C PHE A 111 7.42 6.66 13.28
N VAL A 112 7.81 7.43 12.26
CA VAL A 112 7.10 8.66 11.90
C VAL A 112 5.84 8.31 11.11
N SER A 113 4.70 8.84 11.56
CA SER A 113 3.43 8.65 10.85
C SER A 113 3.49 9.18 9.42
N PRO A 114 2.88 8.49 8.43
CA PRO A 114 2.79 8.98 7.06
C PRO A 114 2.20 10.39 6.96
N MET A 115 1.29 10.73 7.87
CA MET A 115 0.66 12.05 7.91
C MET A 115 1.66 13.16 8.28
N VAL A 116 2.56 12.89 9.24
CA VAL A 116 3.63 13.83 9.62
C VAL A 116 4.63 13.99 8.48
N LEU A 117 5.02 12.89 7.83
CA LEU A 117 5.90 12.94 6.66
C LEU A 117 5.25 13.72 5.50
N GLY A 118 3.95 13.54 5.27
CA GLY A 118 3.18 14.26 4.27
C GLY A 118 3.19 15.77 4.52
N PHE A 119 2.87 16.21 5.74
CA PHE A 119 2.94 17.63 6.10
C PHE A 119 4.35 18.18 6.03
N GLY A 120 5.35 17.43 6.51
CA GLY A 120 6.75 17.82 6.42
C GLY A 120 7.19 18.03 4.96
N TYR A 121 6.78 17.13 4.06
CA TYR A 121 7.04 17.28 2.63
C TYR A 121 6.34 18.50 2.05
N VAL A 122 5.06 18.75 2.38
CA VAL A 122 4.33 19.93 1.89
C VAL A 122 4.96 21.23 2.39
N VAL A 123 5.41 21.31 3.64
CA VAL A 123 6.07 22.51 4.19
C VAL A 123 7.45 22.71 3.56
N ALA A 124 8.25 21.64 3.46
CA ALA A 124 9.54 21.70 2.78
C ALA A 124 9.37 22.07 1.30
N ALA A 125 8.29 21.58 0.70
CA ALA A 125 7.96 21.81 -0.70
C ALA A 125 7.42 23.22 -0.98
N GLY A 126 6.56 23.71 -0.10
CA GLY A 126 5.99 25.05 -0.17
C GLY A 126 7.07 26.12 -0.25
N ARG A 127 8.18 25.92 0.49
CA ARG A 127 9.34 26.83 0.39
C ARG A 127 9.94 26.89 -1.02
N TRP A 128 10.05 25.79 -1.76
CA TRP A 128 10.55 25.85 -3.14
C TRP A 128 9.52 26.38 -4.13
N ALA A 129 8.22 26.14 -3.89
CA ALA A 129 7.14 26.66 -4.73
C ALA A 129 7.09 28.19 -4.67
N SER A 130 7.29 28.79 -3.49
CA SER A 130 7.37 30.25 -3.31
C SER A 130 8.55 30.90 -4.04
N PHE A 131 9.65 30.19 -4.29
CA PHE A 131 10.77 30.72 -5.08
C PHE A 131 10.52 30.69 -6.60
N ARG A 132 9.57 29.86 -7.06
CA ARG A 132 9.23 29.74 -8.50
C ARG A 132 8.19 30.78 -8.93
N SER A 133 7.43 31.36 -8.00
CA SER A 133 6.57 32.53 -8.23
C SER A 133 7.38 33.83 -8.04
N GLY A 134 8.31 34.12 -8.94
CA GLY A 134 8.82 35.48 -9.10
C GLY A 134 7.69 36.42 -9.56
N PRO A 135 7.78 37.74 -9.31
CA PRO A 135 6.69 38.66 -9.60
C PRO A 135 6.36 38.61 -11.10
N SER A 136 5.14 38.15 -11.40
CA SER A 136 4.55 38.29 -12.73
C SER A 136 4.25 39.77 -12.94
N SER A 137 5.19 40.48 -13.56
CA SER A 137 4.96 41.78 -14.20
C SER A 137 4.04 41.62 -15.40
#